data_AF-A0A7K1LQD4-F1
#
_entry.id   AF-A0A7K1LQD4-F1
#
_cell.length_a   1.000
_cell.length_b   1.000
_cell.length_c   1.000
_cell.angle_alpha   90.00
_cell.angle_beta   90.00
_cell.angle_gamma   90.00
#
_symmetry.space_group_name_H-M   'P 1'
#
loop_
_entity.id
_entity.type
_entity.pdbx_description
1 polymer ?
#
loop_
_entity_poly.entity_id
_entity_poly.type
_entity_poly.pdbx_seq_one_letter_code
_entity_poly.pdbx_strand_id
1 'polypeptide(L)'
;MRYISLLLIALCLSSMAIAQEKEKMNKSHQHDMMEQQIDHEARAMVYADKMSTRLGLNIEQKEKVQQAEMKRLEDEQDLMAEMMHETGSKMKEQHKKVEQNFREDMKEILTDAQYAKWKPMYEREMKMHNRTAYKKGSKK
;
A
#
# COMPACT_ATOMS: atom_id res chain seq x y z
N MET A 1 -0.68 -64.81 7.11
CA MET A 1 0.24 -63.68 7.40
C MET A 1 0.58 -62.87 6.13
N ARG A 2 -0.42 -62.38 5.38
CA ARG A 2 -0.21 -61.51 4.20
C ARG A 2 -1.22 -60.35 4.08
N TYR A 3 -2.21 -60.31 4.96
CA TYR A 3 -3.30 -59.31 4.93
C TYR A 3 -3.18 -58.24 6.02
N ILE A 4 -2.26 -58.41 6.99
CA ILE A 4 -2.07 -57.46 8.10
C ILE A 4 -1.26 -56.24 7.64
N SER A 5 -0.32 -56.41 6.70
CA SER A 5 0.51 -55.30 6.18
C SER A 5 -0.25 -54.31 5.31
N LEU A 6 -1.34 -54.72 4.65
CA LEU A 6 -2.14 -53.82 3.81
C LEU A 6 -3.07 -52.91 4.63
N LEU A 7 -3.51 -53.36 5.80
CA LEU A 7 -4.37 -52.57 6.70
C LEU A 7 -3.62 -51.44 7.39
N LEU A 8 -2.31 -51.55 7.58
CA LEU A 8 -1.48 -50.49 8.19
C LEU A 8 -1.17 -49.34 7.23
N ILE A 9 -1.04 -49.61 5.92
CA ILE A 9 -0.73 -48.58 4.91
C ILE A 9 -1.96 -47.69 4.63
N ALA A 10 -3.17 -48.25 4.72
CA ALA A 10 -4.40 -47.49 4.55
C ALA A 10 -4.69 -46.51 5.71
N LEU A 11 -4.11 -46.74 6.90
CA LEU A 11 -4.37 -45.92 8.09
C LEU A 11 -3.50 -44.65 8.16
N CYS A 12 -2.39 -44.60 7.42
CA CYS A 12 -1.49 -43.43 7.40
C CYS A 12 -1.92 -42.33 6.42
N LEU A 13 -2.87 -42.61 5.50
CA LEU A 13 -3.31 -41.65 4.49
C LEU A 13 -4.49 -40.77 4.94
N SER A 14 -5.18 -41.13 6.03
CA SER A 14 -6.34 -40.38 6.51
C SER A 14 -5.99 -39.14 7.33
N SER A 15 -4.74 -38.99 7.78
CA SER A 15 -4.31 -37.84 8.60
C SER A 15 -3.92 -36.59 7.78
N MET A 16 -3.74 -36.71 6.47
CA MET A 16 -3.30 -35.56 5.63
C MET A 16 -4.44 -34.64 5.18
N ALA A 17 -5.70 -35.04 5.35
CA ALA A 17 -6.84 -34.27 4.86
C ALA A 17 -7.17 -33.01 5.70
N ILE A 18 -6.68 -32.91 6.94
CA ILE A 18 -7.04 -31.82 7.87
C ILE A 18 -5.96 -30.71 7.91
N ALA A 19 -4.82 -30.88 7.24
CA ALA A 19 -3.76 -29.86 7.21
C ALA A 19 -3.92 -28.81 6.09
N GLN A 20 -4.71 -29.08 5.05
CA GLN A 20 -4.80 -28.20 3.87
C GLN A 20 -5.73 -27.00 4.01
N GLU A 21 -6.61 -26.93 5.01
CA GLU A 21 -7.51 -25.78 5.17
C GLU A 21 -6.82 -24.55 5.78
N LYS A 22 -5.77 -24.71 6.60
CA LYS A 22 -5.01 -23.57 7.13
C LYS A 22 -3.97 -23.00 6.16
N GLU A 23 -3.52 -23.78 5.17
CA GLU A 23 -2.49 -23.33 4.22
C GLU A 23 -3.05 -22.50 3.05
N LYS A 24 -4.33 -22.69 2.69
CA LYS A 24 -4.97 -21.95 1.58
C LYS A 24 -5.35 -20.51 1.95
N MET A 25 -5.64 -20.23 3.22
CA MET A 25 -5.88 -18.85 3.66
C MET A 25 -4.59 -18.02 3.67
N ASN A 26 -3.47 -18.57 4.15
CA ASN A 26 -2.20 -17.87 4.21
C ASN A 26 -1.54 -17.62 2.84
N LYS A 27 -1.65 -18.55 1.89
CA LYS A 27 -1.07 -18.35 0.54
C LYS A 27 -1.79 -17.27 -0.27
N SER A 28 -3.09 -17.09 -0.08
CA SER A 28 -3.85 -16.03 -0.78
C SER A 28 -3.43 -14.62 -0.32
N HIS A 29 -3.31 -14.39 0.98
CA HIS A 29 -2.85 -13.10 1.51
C HIS A 29 -1.40 -12.80 1.15
N GLN A 30 -0.52 -13.81 1.12
CA GLN A 30 0.89 -13.57 0.79
C GLN A 30 1.10 -13.18 -0.67
N HIS A 31 0.28 -13.73 -1.58
CA HIS A 31 0.31 -13.36 -3.00
C HIS A 31 -0.27 -11.95 -3.21
N ASP A 32 -1.38 -11.62 -2.55
CA ASP A 32 -2.00 -10.29 -2.62
C ASP A 32 -1.06 -9.19 -2.08
N MET A 33 -0.34 -9.45 -0.98
CA MET A 33 0.62 -8.49 -0.42
C MET A 33 1.82 -8.25 -1.34
N MET A 34 2.32 -9.30 -1.99
CA MET A 34 3.47 -9.19 -2.91
C MET A 34 3.07 -8.46 -4.20
N GLU A 35 1.87 -8.71 -4.71
CA GLU A 35 1.32 -8.00 -5.87
C GLU A 35 1.03 -6.52 -5.55
N GLN A 36 0.55 -6.22 -4.34
CA GLN A 36 0.38 -4.86 -3.85
C GLN A 36 1.71 -4.12 -3.68
N GLN A 37 2.74 -4.76 -3.13
CA GLN A 37 4.08 -4.14 -3.02
C GLN A 37 4.67 -3.79 -4.40
N ILE A 38 4.51 -4.66 -5.40
CA ILE A 38 4.93 -4.38 -6.78
C ILE A 38 4.15 -3.19 -7.37
N ASP A 39 2.84 -3.09 -7.10
CA ASP A 39 2.03 -1.92 -7.52
C ASP A 39 2.48 -0.63 -6.81
N HIS A 40 2.82 -0.71 -5.52
CA HIS A 40 3.32 0.44 -4.74
C HIS A 40 4.67 0.94 -5.24
N GLU A 41 5.61 0.03 -5.51
CA GLU A 41 6.92 0.39 -6.07
C GLU A 41 6.79 1.04 -7.44
N ALA A 42 5.97 0.47 -8.32
CA ALA A 42 5.72 1.03 -9.65
C ALA A 42 5.09 2.44 -9.56
N ARG A 43 4.12 2.63 -8.66
CA ARG A 43 3.49 3.95 -8.42
C ARG A 43 4.48 4.97 -7.87
N ALA A 44 5.28 4.57 -6.88
CA ALA A 44 6.30 5.42 -6.28
C ALA A 44 7.34 5.86 -7.32
N MET A 45 7.77 4.94 -8.18
CA MET A 45 8.69 5.23 -9.28
C MET A 45 8.08 6.24 -10.27
N VAL A 46 6.85 6.01 -10.73
CA VAL A 46 6.16 6.93 -11.66
C VAL A 46 5.97 8.31 -11.04
N TYR A 47 5.64 8.39 -9.75
CA TYR A 47 5.54 9.66 -9.04
C TYR A 47 6.89 10.38 -8.97
N ALA A 48 7.97 9.66 -8.62
CA ALA A 48 9.31 10.20 -8.58
C ALA A 48 9.79 10.70 -9.95
N ASP A 49 9.49 9.97 -11.04
CA ASP A 49 9.77 10.41 -12.42
C ASP A 49 9.03 11.70 -12.79
N LYS A 50 7.73 11.76 -12.45
CA LYS A 50 6.91 12.95 -12.64
C LYS A 50 7.47 14.14 -11.86
N MET A 51 7.88 13.94 -10.61
CA MET A 51 8.46 15.01 -9.79
C MET A 51 9.85 15.41 -10.28
N SER A 52 10.68 14.46 -10.70
CA SER A 52 11.98 14.72 -11.31
C SER A 52 11.85 15.64 -12.52
N THR A 53 10.90 15.34 -13.40
CA THR A 53 10.62 16.18 -14.59
C THR A 53 10.09 17.57 -14.23
N ARG A 54 9.17 17.67 -13.26
CA ARG A 54 8.49 18.94 -12.93
C ARG A 54 9.34 19.88 -12.08
N LEU A 55 10.20 19.33 -11.23
CA LEU A 55 10.96 20.08 -10.24
C LEU A 55 12.46 20.13 -10.56
N GLY A 56 12.91 19.38 -11.57
CA GLY A 56 14.33 19.22 -11.88
C GLY A 56 15.08 18.57 -10.73
N LEU A 57 14.58 17.43 -10.24
CA LEU A 57 15.23 16.71 -9.14
C LEU A 57 16.53 16.08 -9.63
N ASN A 58 17.57 16.14 -8.79
CA ASN A 58 18.75 15.31 -9.01
C ASN A 58 18.47 13.83 -8.66
N ILE A 59 19.44 12.95 -8.92
CA ILE A 59 19.28 11.50 -8.71
C ILE A 59 18.97 11.18 -7.25
N GLU A 60 19.72 11.75 -6.31
CA GLU A 60 19.53 11.52 -4.87
C GLU A 60 18.14 12.00 -4.39
N GLN A 61 17.70 13.17 -4.84
CA GLN A 61 16.37 13.69 -4.54
C GLN A 61 15.28 12.81 -5.13
N LYS A 62 15.46 12.30 -6.35
CA LYS A 62 14.50 11.40 -6.99
C LYS A 62 14.34 10.10 -6.19
N GLU A 63 15.44 9.50 -5.76
CA GLU A 63 15.42 8.28 -4.93
C GLU A 63 14.73 8.53 -3.59
N LYS A 64 15.04 9.64 -2.92
CA LYS A 64 14.37 10.01 -1.67
C LYS A 64 12.87 10.28 -1.86
N VAL A 65 12.47 10.92 -2.95
CA VAL A 65 11.05 11.13 -3.29
C VAL A 65 10.35 9.80 -3.55
N GLN A 66 11.00 8.85 -4.22
CA GLN A 66 10.46 7.51 -4.42
C GLN A 66 10.24 6.81 -3.07
N GLN A 67 11.22 6.85 -2.17
CA GLN A 67 11.09 6.26 -0.83
C GLN A 67 9.99 6.92 0.00
N ALA A 68 9.90 8.25 -0.02
CA ALA A 68 8.85 8.99 0.69
C ALA A 68 7.45 8.64 0.16
N GLU A 69 7.30 8.49 -1.17
CA GLU A 69 6.02 8.09 -1.77
C GLU A 69 5.68 6.64 -1.46
N MET A 70 6.67 5.73 -1.46
CA MET A 70 6.48 4.33 -1.07
C MET A 70 5.96 4.22 0.36
N LYS A 71 6.63 4.90 1.31
CA LYS A 71 6.21 4.98 2.72
C LYS A 71 4.79 5.54 2.86
N ARG A 72 4.45 6.61 2.12
CA ARG A 72 3.08 7.17 2.12
C ARG A 72 2.05 6.14 1.68
N LEU A 73 2.35 5.38 0.63
CA LEU A 73 1.44 4.39 0.08
C LEU A 73 1.24 3.19 1.02
N GLU A 74 2.30 2.76 1.71
CA GLU A 74 2.24 1.74 2.78
C GLU A 74 1.39 2.25 3.96
N ASP A 75 1.64 3.47 4.44
CA ASP A 75 0.85 4.10 5.51
C ASP A 75 -0.65 4.24 5.11
N GLU A 76 -0.95 4.52 3.85
CA GLU A 76 -2.33 4.58 3.34
C GLU A 76 -2.99 3.19 3.25
N GLN A 77 -2.22 2.16 2.92
CA GLN A 77 -2.68 0.77 2.87
C GLN A 77 -3.00 0.27 4.28
N ASP A 78 -2.10 0.48 5.24
CA ASP A 78 -2.30 0.13 6.65
C ASP A 78 -3.53 0.83 7.22
N LEU A 79 -3.68 2.13 6.91
CA LEU A 79 -4.88 2.88 7.28
C LEU A 79 -6.15 2.32 6.65
N MET A 80 -6.11 1.86 5.40
CA MET A 80 -7.23 1.21 4.74
C MET A 80 -7.56 -0.17 5.34
N ALA A 81 -6.56 -0.93 5.79
CA ALA A 81 -6.76 -2.18 6.49
C ALA A 81 -7.43 -1.97 7.86
N GLU A 82 -6.98 -0.96 8.62
CA GLU A 82 -7.59 -0.55 9.90
C GLU A 82 -9.04 -0.07 9.72
N MET A 83 -9.37 0.52 8.56
CA MET A 83 -10.72 1.01 8.23
C MET A 83 -11.78 -0.09 8.23
N MET A 84 -11.41 -1.36 7.99
CA MET A 84 -12.36 -2.47 8.10
C MET A 84 -12.85 -2.70 9.54
N HIS A 85 -12.19 -2.10 10.53
CA HIS A 85 -12.42 -2.38 11.96
C HIS A 85 -12.82 -1.15 12.81
N GLU A 86 -12.61 0.11 12.38
CA GLU A 86 -12.89 1.31 13.19
C GLU A 86 -13.95 2.30 12.61
N THR A 87 -14.53 3.15 13.49
CA THR A 87 -15.53 4.18 13.14
C THR A 87 -14.90 5.47 12.59
N GLY A 88 -15.54 6.09 11.58
CA GLY A 88 -14.93 7.04 10.64
C GLY A 88 -14.44 8.42 11.12
N SER A 89 -14.43 8.77 12.43
CA SER A 89 -13.85 10.04 12.88
C SER A 89 -12.34 9.98 13.08
N LYS A 90 -11.82 8.89 13.66
CA LYS A 90 -10.38 8.65 13.84
C LYS A 90 -9.64 8.53 12.51
N MET A 91 -10.31 7.95 11.51
CA MET A 91 -9.81 7.78 10.17
C MET A 91 -9.41 9.11 9.49
N LYS A 92 -10.24 10.16 9.63
CA LYS A 92 -9.91 11.47 9.03
C LYS A 92 -8.67 12.10 9.64
N GLU A 93 -8.40 11.82 10.91
CA GLU A 93 -7.24 12.33 11.63
C GLU A 93 -5.97 11.57 11.24
N GLN A 94 -6.05 10.24 11.18
CA GLN A 94 -4.94 9.40 10.70
C GLN A 94 -4.58 9.73 9.24
N HIS A 95 -5.56 9.89 8.35
CA HIS A 95 -5.29 10.28 6.95
C HIS A 95 -4.58 11.63 6.86
N LYS A 96 -5.01 12.63 7.65
CA LYS A 96 -4.32 13.92 7.72
C LYS A 96 -2.88 13.78 8.20
N LYS A 97 -2.64 12.86 9.15
CA LYS A 97 -1.30 12.58 9.66
C LYS A 97 -0.40 11.99 8.59
N VAL A 98 -0.87 11.02 7.81
CA VAL A 98 -0.12 10.46 6.67
C VAL A 98 0.25 11.55 5.67
N GLU A 99 -0.72 12.39 5.29
CA GLU A 99 -0.42 13.51 4.39
C GLU A 99 0.53 14.54 4.99
N GLN A 100 0.48 14.77 6.30
CA GLN A 100 1.36 15.71 6.99
C GLN A 100 2.80 15.17 7.02
N ASN A 101 2.98 13.92 7.42
CA ASN A 101 4.28 13.25 7.43
C ASN A 101 4.91 13.32 6.03
N PHE A 102 4.14 13.03 4.99
CA PHE A 102 4.63 13.12 3.62
C PHE A 102 5.02 14.55 3.22
N ARG A 103 4.26 15.58 3.64
CA ARG A 103 4.63 16.98 3.40
C ARG A 103 5.92 17.37 4.12
N GLU A 104 6.15 16.84 5.31
CA GLU A 104 7.38 17.07 6.09
C GLU A 104 8.57 16.39 5.40
N ASP A 105 8.45 15.11 5.03
CA ASP A 105 9.47 14.37 4.26
C ASP A 105 9.84 15.13 2.97
N MET A 106 8.84 15.60 2.22
CA MET A 106 9.07 16.37 0.98
C MET A 106 9.74 17.73 1.22
N LYS A 107 9.52 18.36 2.37
CA LYS A 107 10.17 19.63 2.73
C LYS A 107 11.66 19.43 3.03
N GLU A 108 12.04 18.28 3.56
CA GLU A 108 13.44 17.94 3.84
C GLU A 108 14.21 17.53 2.58
N ILE A 109 13.54 16.85 1.64
CA ILE A 109 14.16 16.35 0.41
C ILE A 109 14.36 17.48 -0.63
N LEU A 110 13.38 18.38 -0.73
CA LEU A 110 13.36 19.42 -1.74
C LEU A 110 14.07 20.68 -1.26
N THR A 111 14.70 21.40 -2.19
CA THR A 111 15.09 22.80 -1.92
C THR A 111 13.85 23.67 -1.73
N ASP A 112 13.98 24.82 -1.05
CA ASP A 112 12.88 25.76 -0.85
C ASP A 112 12.17 26.15 -2.16
N ALA A 113 12.95 26.37 -3.23
CA ALA A 113 12.43 26.72 -4.55
C ALA A 113 11.65 25.56 -5.20
N GLN A 114 12.09 24.31 -5.02
CA GLN A 114 11.38 23.13 -5.50
C GLN A 114 10.12 22.88 -4.67
N TYR A 115 10.21 23.00 -3.33
CA TYR A 115 9.08 22.83 -2.42
C TYR A 115 7.96 23.85 -2.68
N ALA A 116 8.32 25.12 -2.93
CA ALA A 116 7.37 26.17 -3.27
C ALA A 116 6.59 25.87 -4.57
N LYS A 117 7.20 25.17 -5.53
CA LYS A 117 6.52 24.68 -6.74
C LYS A 117 5.70 23.43 -6.48
N TRP A 118 6.23 22.51 -5.68
CA TRP A 118 5.61 21.23 -5.36
C TRP A 118 4.31 21.38 -4.57
N LYS A 119 4.33 22.13 -3.47
CA LYS A 119 3.20 22.28 -2.54
C LYS A 119 1.86 22.63 -3.24
N PRO A 120 1.76 23.67 -4.09
CA PRO A 120 0.49 24.00 -4.75
C PRO A 120 0.05 22.95 -5.78
N MET A 121 0.98 22.18 -6.38
CA MET A 121 0.63 21.05 -7.24
C MET A 121 0.04 19.91 -6.42
N TYR A 122 0.68 19.56 -5.31
CA TYR A 122 0.22 18.51 -4.40
C TYR A 122 -1.15 18.85 -3.81
N GLU A 123 -1.35 20.07 -3.30
CA GLU A 123 -2.64 20.51 -2.77
C GLU A 123 -3.76 20.47 -3.82
N ARG A 124 -3.45 20.76 -5.08
CA ARG A 124 -4.40 20.67 -6.19
C ARG A 124 -4.79 19.22 -6.47
N GLU A 125 -3.81 18.32 -6.50
CA GLU A 125 -4.04 16.88 -6.72
C GLU A 125 -4.92 16.30 -5.59
N MET A 126 -4.64 16.63 -4.34
CA MET A 126 -5.46 16.21 -3.19
C MET A 126 -6.90 16.73 -3.25
N LYS A 127 -7.10 18.00 -3.63
CA LYS A 127 -8.45 18.58 -3.77
C LYS A 127 -9.27 17.90 -4.87
N MET A 128 -8.64 17.51 -5.99
CA MET A 128 -9.33 16.83 -7.07
C MET A 128 -9.75 15.41 -6.68
N HIS A 129 -8.87 14.66 -5.99
CA HIS A 129 -9.20 13.31 -5.51
C HIS A 129 -10.42 13.32 -4.59
N ASN A 130 -10.48 14.26 -3.65
CA ASN A 130 -11.62 14.42 -2.74
C ASN A 130 -12.95 14.76 -3.47
N ARG A 131 -12.89 15.54 -4.55
CA ARG A 131 -14.07 15.96 -5.32
C ARG A 131 -14.63 14.82 -6.18
N THR A 132 -13.75 13.98 -6.72
CA THR A 132 -14.14 12.85 -7.58
C THR A 132 -14.77 11.72 -6.75
N ALA A 133 -14.28 11.49 -5.53
CA ALA A 133 -14.90 10.55 -4.58
C ALA A 133 -16.34 10.94 -4.22
N TYR A 134 -16.59 12.24 -4.00
CA TYR A 134 -17.94 12.75 -3.70
C TYR A 134 -18.94 12.54 -4.86
N LYS A 135 -18.52 12.72 -6.11
CA LYS A 135 -19.39 12.51 -7.29
C LYS A 135 -19.71 11.05 -7.60
N LYS A 136 -18.83 10.10 -7.23
CA LYS A 136 -19.11 8.65 -7.39
C LYS A 136 -20.09 8.13 -6.33
N GLY A 137 -20.12 8.73 -5.13
CA GLY A 137 -21.05 8.37 -4.07
C GLY A 137 -22.48 8.89 -4.23
N SER A 138 -22.70 9.92 -5.05
CA SER A 138 -24.04 10.51 -5.29
C SER A 138 -24.81 9.90 -6.47
N LYS A 139 -24.25 8.84 -7.09
CA LYS A 139 -24.93 8.01 -8.09
C LYS A 139 -25.20 6.62 -7.51
N LYS A 140 -26.03 6.55 -6.46
CA LYS A 140 -26.76 5.35 -6.06
C LYS A 140 -28.16 5.78 -5.65
#